data_AF-A0A8J6PK20-F1
#
_entry.id   AF-A0A8J6PK20-F1
#
_cell.length_a   1.000
_cell.length_b   1.000
_cell.length_c   1.000
_cell.angle_alpha   90.00
_cell.angle_beta   90.00
_cell.angle_gamma   90.00
#
_symmetry.space_group_name_H-M   'P 1'
#
loop_
_entity.id
_entity.type
_entity.pdbx_description
1 polymer ?
#
loop_
_entity_poly.entity_id
_entity_poly.type
_entity_poly.pdbx_seq_one_letter_code
_entity_poly.pdbx_strand_id
1 'polypeptide(L)' 'PGDADEALRAAASIGDDRLQRMATGRVAPERFTHGSSQQRVQWFRRGLESGNPEACDTFGNATTW' A
#
# COMPACT_ATOMS: atom_id res chain seq x y z
N PRO A 1 0.30 -15.68 -16.23
CA PRO A 1 0.09 -14.90 -14.98
C PRO A 1 0.69 -15.67 -13.80
N GLY A 2 1.58 -15.06 -13.02
CA GLY A 2 2.18 -15.68 -11.83
C GLY A 2 1.63 -15.10 -10.52
N ASP A 3 1.90 -15.77 -9.40
CA ASP A 3 1.42 -15.41 -8.06
C ASP A 3 1.75 -13.96 -7.66
N ALA A 4 2.92 -13.47 -8.07
CA ALA A 4 3.35 -12.09 -7.80
C ALA A 4 2.45 -11.05 -8.51
N ASP A 5 2.09 -11.29 -9.77
CA ASP A 5 1.21 -10.39 -10.52
C ASP A 5 -0.21 -10.40 -9.95
N GLU A 6 -0.67 -11.57 -9.49
CA GLU A 6 -1.97 -11.70 -8.83
C GLU A 6 -2.01 -10.94 -7.51
N ALA A 7 -0.99 -11.10 -6.68
CA ALA A 7 -0.88 -10.37 -5.42
C ALA A 7 -0.77 -8.85 -5.64
N LEU A 8 -0.07 -8.40 -6.69
CA LEU A 8 -0.03 -6.98 -7.07
C LEU A 8 -1.39 -6.44 -7.51
N ARG A 9 -2.16 -7.23 -8.29
CA ARG A 9 -3.53 -6.87 -8.67
C ARG A 9 -4.42 -6.78 -7.43
N ALA A 10 -4.29 -7.71 -6.49
CA ALA A 10 -5.01 -7.68 -5.23
C ALA A 10 -4.66 -6.44 -4.41
N ALA A 11 -3.37 -6.10 -4.26
CA ALA A 11 -2.92 -4.90 -3.55
C ALA A 11 -3.48 -3.61 -4.19
N ALA A 12 -3.48 -3.51 -5.52
CA ALA A 12 -4.08 -2.38 -6.25
C ALA A 12 -5.61 -2.31 -6.12
N SER A 13 -6.25 -3.40 -5.67
CA SER A 13 -7.70 -3.47 -5.47
C SER A 13 -8.17 -3.10 -4.07
N ILE A 14 -7.26 -2.85 -3.15
CA ILE A 14 -7.59 -2.53 -1.76
C ILE A 14 -7.00 -1.16 -1.44
N GLY A 15 -7.82 -0.24 -0.94
CA GLY A 15 -7.38 1.11 -0.56
C GLY A 15 -8.57 2.05 -0.38
N ASP A 16 -8.44 3.02 0.52
CA ASP A 16 -9.52 3.96 0.82
C ASP A 16 -9.86 4.81 -0.41
N ASP A 17 -8.88 5.10 -1.26
CA ASP A 17 -9.10 5.79 -2.53
C ASP A 17 -10.01 4.98 -3.47
N ARG A 18 -9.84 3.66 -3.54
CA ARG A 18 -10.69 2.80 -4.38
C ARG A 18 -12.09 2.67 -3.79
N LEU A 19 -12.20 2.48 -2.47
CA LEU A 19 -13.49 2.43 -1.77
C LEU A 19 -14.27 3.74 -1.95
N GLN A 20 -13.61 4.89 -1.80
CA GLN A 20 -14.25 6.19 -1.96
C GLN A 20 -14.65 6.46 -3.42
N ARG A 21 -13.83 6.08 -4.41
CA ARG A 21 -14.22 6.14 -5.83
C ARG A 21 -15.45 5.29 -6.11
N MET A 22 -15.52 4.08 -5.56
CA MET A 22 -16.68 3.19 -5.73
C MET A 22 -17.93 3.71 -5.03
N ALA A 23 -17.78 4.30 -3.85
CA ALA A 23 -18.91 4.77 -3.05
C ALA A 23 -19.46 6.14 -3.49
N THR A 24 -18.57 7.06 -3.87
CA THR A 24 -18.91 8.48 -4.08
C THR A 24 -18.39 9.07 -5.39
N GLY A 25 -17.56 8.33 -6.13
CA GLY A 25 -16.92 8.82 -7.36
C GLY A 25 -15.77 9.82 -7.14
N ARG A 26 -15.45 10.17 -5.89
CA ARG A 26 -14.40 11.14 -5.54
C ARG A 26 -13.45 10.54 -4.51
N VAL A 27 -12.26 11.14 -4.39
CA VAL A 27 -11.24 10.76 -3.40
C VAL A 27 -10.91 11.98 -2.54
N ALA A 28 -10.95 11.77 -1.23
CA ALA A 28 -10.67 12.72 -0.16
C ALA A 28 -9.58 12.11 0.75
N PRO A 29 -8.29 12.40 0.47
CA PRO A 29 -7.16 11.82 1.19
C PRO A 29 -7.17 12.06 2.71
N GLU A 30 -7.73 13.18 3.15
CA GLU A 30 -7.87 13.55 4.56
C GLU A 30 -8.80 12.60 5.34
N ARG A 31 -9.58 11.76 4.64
CA ARG A 31 -10.49 10.78 5.22
C ARG A 31 -9.94 9.35 5.20
N PHE A 32 -8.68 9.17 4.81
CA PHE A 32 -8.05 7.85 4.80
C PHE A 32 -7.79 7.38 6.23
N THR A 33 -8.10 6.10 6.48
CA THR A 33 -7.85 5.39 7.73
C THR A 33 -6.89 4.22 7.54
N HIS A 34 -6.79 3.69 6.32
CA HIS A 34 -5.93 2.55 5.95
C HIS A 34 -4.99 2.86 4.78
N GLY A 35 -4.99 4.10 4.29
CA GLY A 35 -4.15 4.57 3.20
C GLY A 35 -4.68 4.23 1.81
N SER A 36 -3.89 4.58 0.80
CA SER A 36 -4.24 4.38 -0.62
C SER A 36 -3.83 3.00 -1.15
N SER A 37 -4.51 2.57 -2.20
CA SER A 37 -4.14 1.38 -2.98
C SER A 37 -2.74 1.49 -3.57
N GLN A 38 -2.30 2.70 -3.95
CA GLN A 38 -0.94 2.94 -4.43
C GLN A 38 0.11 2.64 -3.35
N GLN A 39 -0.11 3.10 -2.11
CA GLN A 39 0.79 2.79 -1.00
C GLN A 39 0.88 1.28 -0.77
N ARG A 40 -0.25 0.55 -0.86
CA ARG A 40 -0.25 -0.91 -0.74
C ARG A 40 0.57 -1.60 -1.82
N VAL A 41 0.43 -1.19 -3.08
CA VAL A 41 1.26 -1.70 -4.18
C VAL A 41 2.74 -1.43 -3.94
N GLN A 42 3.08 -0.21 -3.50
CA GLN A 42 4.45 0.19 -3.21
C GLN A 42 5.09 -0.71 -2.15
N TRP A 43 4.43 -0.89 -1.01
CA TRP A 43 4.98 -1.71 0.09
C TRP A 43 5.03 -3.19 -0.27
N PHE A 44 4.05 -3.70 -1.01
CA PHE A 44 4.08 -5.08 -1.49
C PHE A 44 5.28 -5.31 -2.43
N ARG A 45 5.50 -4.43 -3.41
CA ARG A 45 6.67 -4.51 -4.30
C ARG A 45 7.97 -4.44 -3.53
N ARG A 46 8.09 -3.49 -2.59
CA ARG A 46 9.29 -3.33 -1.77
C ARG A 46 9.62 -4.61 -0.99
N GLY A 47 8.64 -5.21 -0.32
CA GLY A 47 8.86 -6.45 0.42
C GLY A 47 9.20 -7.64 -0.49
N LEU A 48 8.57 -7.72 -1.66
CA LEU A 48 8.85 -8.77 -2.64
C LEU A 48 10.26 -8.65 -3.24
N GLU A 49 10.69 -7.43 -3.57
CA GLU A 49 12.00 -7.13 -4.16
C GLU A 49 13.12 -7.25 -3.12
N SER A 50 12.89 -6.81 -1.88
CA SER A 50 13.91 -6.85 -0.83
C SER A 50 14.07 -8.24 -0.21
N GLY A 51 13.00 -9.03 -0.13
CA GLY A 51 12.93 -10.24 0.69
C GLY A 51 13.11 -9.97 2.19
N ASN A 52 13.21 -8.71 2.61
CA ASN A 52 13.45 -8.27 3.98
C ASN A 52 12.27 -7.41 4.50
N PRO A 53 11.52 -7.88 5.51
CA PRO A 53 10.45 -7.11 6.14
C PRO A 53 10.90 -5.80 6.79
N GLU A 54 12.16 -5.69 7.24
CA GLU A 54 12.68 -4.45 7.84
C GLU A 54 12.77 -3.30 6.82
N ALA A 55 12.80 -3.61 5.52
CA ALA A 55 12.71 -2.59 4.47
C ALA A 55 11.35 -1.86 4.47
N CYS A 56 10.34 -2.38 5.18
CA CYS A 56 9.01 -1.79 5.28
C CYS A 56 8.86 -0.77 6.41
N ASP A 57 9.92 -0.48 7.16
CA ASP A 57 9.86 0.50 8.24
C ASP A 57 9.67 1.92 7.71
N THR A 58 8.45 2.45 7.89
CA THR A 58 8.04 3.78 7.41
C THR A 58 8.18 4.85 8.47
N PHE A 59 8.11 4.46 9.74
CA PHE A 59 8.00 5.36 10.89
C PHE A 59 9.14 5.18 11.89
N GLY A 60 10.11 4.33 11.57
CA GLY A 60 11.32 4.10 12.35
C GLY A 60 11.95 5.41 12.75
N ASN A 61 11.94 5.66 14.05
CA ASN A 61 12.71 6.73 14.63
C ASN A 61 14.18 6.30 14.53
N ALA A 62 14.91 6.80 13.52
CA ALA A 62 16.36 6.70 13.47
C ALA A 62 16.97 7.55 14.60
N THR A 63 16.69 7.17 15.84
CA THR A 63 17.29 7.78 17.01
C THR A 63 18.59 7.04 17.26
N THR A 64 19.65 7.52 16.63
CA THR A 64 21.01 7.19 17.05
C THR A 64 21.25 7.92 18.37
N TRP A 65 21.33 7.18 19.47
CA TRP A 65 21.98 7.65 20.70
C TRP A 65 23.40 7.11 20.72
#